data_AF-A0A2T3M411-F1
#
_entry.id   AF-A0A2T3M411-F1
#
_cell.length_a   1.000
_cell.length_b   1.000
_cell.length_c   1.000
_cell.angle_alpha   90.00
_cell.angle_beta   90.00
_cell.angle_gamma   90.00
#
_symmetry.space_group_name_H-M   'P 1'
#
loop_
_entity.id
_entity.type
_entity.pdbx_description
1 polymer ?
#
loop_
_entity_poly.entity_id
_entity_poly.type
_entity_poly.pdbx_seq_one_letter_code
_entity_poly.pdbx_strand_id
1 'polypeptide(L)'
;SIDAETIASLKYYFQAKWSLNTNNTIIVHANGADFPYTAQQLRESPTLNAIVDRAWIILQFSFAFAFIIVTGVMTLIMRYFRKKGEEQTADCLVRGTRIATPDALAAQLKKDKNISTFSLDGLHLLPNNFEVRHIYMGGSTGTGKTVMIRKLLRWIRDRGDKAVIYDKGCTFVSRFYNPAT
;
A
#
# COMPACT_ATOMS: atom_id res chain seq x y z
N SER A 1 13.00 27.36 -26.96
CA SER A 1 12.86 26.23 -27.91
C SER A 1 14.20 26.04 -28.61
N ILE A 2 14.49 24.85 -29.14
CA ILE A 2 15.61 24.70 -30.07
C ILE A 2 15.09 25.17 -31.43
N ASP A 3 15.60 26.30 -31.91
CA ASP A 3 15.14 26.87 -33.17
C ASP A 3 15.94 26.28 -34.34
N ALA A 4 15.41 26.38 -35.57
CA ALA A 4 16.03 25.79 -36.77
C ALA A 4 17.49 26.25 -36.97
N GLU A 5 17.81 27.49 -36.59
CA GLU A 5 19.17 28.04 -36.63
C GLU A 5 20.11 27.38 -35.62
N THR A 6 19.61 26.99 -34.44
CA THR A 6 20.42 26.26 -33.44
C THR A 6 20.79 24.87 -33.97
N ILE A 7 19.87 24.20 -34.66
CA ILE A 7 20.11 22.91 -35.30
C ILE A 7 21.13 23.04 -36.43
N ALA A 8 21.01 24.08 -37.26
CA ALA A 8 21.98 24.39 -38.31
C ALA A 8 23.37 24.68 -37.73
N SER A 9 23.46 25.46 -36.66
CA SER A 9 24.72 25.77 -35.97
C SER A 9 25.41 24.52 -35.39
N LEU A 10 24.65 23.59 -34.81
CA LEU A 10 25.16 22.29 -34.36
C LEU A 10 25.71 21.48 -35.54
N LYS A 11 25.00 21.44 -36.67
CA LYS A 11 25.46 20.78 -37.88
C LYS A 11 26.80 21.35 -38.36
N TYR A 12 26.92 22.67 -38.44
CA TYR A 12 28.16 23.35 -38.82
C TYR A 12 29.29 23.09 -37.83
N TYR A 13 29.00 23.09 -36.53
CA TYR A 13 29.97 22.76 -35.48
C TYR A 13 30.48 21.32 -35.62
N PHE A 14 29.61 20.33 -35.81
CA PHE A 14 30.03 18.94 -36.00
C PHE A 14 30.78 18.74 -37.32
N GLN A 15 30.34 19.37 -38.40
CA GLN A 15 31.03 19.34 -39.70
C GLN A 15 32.44 19.94 -39.60
N ALA A 16 32.58 21.07 -38.91
CA ALA A 16 33.88 21.69 -38.65
C ALA A 16 34.74 20.80 -37.75
N LYS A 17 34.18 20.24 -36.67
CA LYS A 17 34.90 19.40 -35.70
C LYS A 17 35.38 18.06 -36.28
N TRP A 18 34.61 17.46 -37.18
CA TRP A 18 34.95 16.18 -37.84
C TRP A 18 35.74 16.35 -39.14
N SER A 19 35.94 17.59 -39.63
CA SER A 19 36.77 17.84 -40.81
C SER A 19 38.26 17.52 -40.54
N LEU A 20 38.83 16.58 -41.29
CA LEU A 20 40.26 16.24 -41.20
C LEU A 20 41.16 17.34 -41.78
N ASN A 21 40.65 18.11 -42.73
CA ASN A 21 41.34 19.27 -43.31
C ASN A 21 40.84 20.56 -42.65
N THR A 22 41.76 21.27 -41.98
CA THR A 22 41.47 22.53 -41.28
C THR A 22 41.21 23.70 -42.21
N ASN A 23 41.71 23.65 -43.45
CA ASN A 23 41.55 24.69 -44.48
C ASN A 23 40.31 24.48 -45.36
N ASN A 24 39.51 23.44 -45.10
CA ASN A 24 38.28 23.19 -45.84
C ASN A 24 37.28 24.32 -45.58
N THR A 25 36.73 24.90 -46.64
CA THR A 25 35.70 25.95 -46.56
C THR A 25 34.33 25.34 -46.36
N ILE A 26 33.65 25.77 -45.30
CA ILE A 26 32.28 25.40 -44.94
C ILE A 26 31.40 26.63 -45.16
N ILE A 27 30.39 26.49 -46.01
CA ILE A 27 29.42 27.55 -46.27
C ILE A 27 28.39 27.54 -45.13
N VAL A 28 28.42 28.59 -44.32
CA VAL A 28 27.46 28.82 -43.25
C VAL A 28 26.34 29.69 -43.78
N HIS A 29 25.13 29.16 -43.81
CA HIS A 29 23.93 29.90 -44.17
C HIS A 29 23.41 30.59 -42.90
N ALA A 30 23.49 31.91 -42.85
CA ALA A 30 23.02 32.71 -41.71
C ALA A 30 22.30 33.97 -42.22
N ASN A 31 21.15 34.30 -41.63
CA ASN A 31 20.36 35.49 -41.97
C ASN A 31 20.06 35.64 -43.49
N GLY A 32 19.87 34.53 -44.20
CA GLY A 32 19.58 34.53 -45.64
C GLY A 32 20.78 34.79 -46.56
N ALA A 33 22.01 34.80 -46.02
CA ALA A 33 23.25 34.96 -46.79
C ALA A 33 24.25 33.82 -46.52
N ASP A 34 25.10 33.59 -47.51
CA ASP A 34 26.08 32.50 -47.53
C ASP A 34 27.46 33.05 -47.18
N PHE A 35 27.97 32.66 -46.01
CA PHE A 35 29.29 33.10 -45.55
C PHE A 35 30.29 31.94 -45.64
N PRO A 36 31.34 32.05 -46.49
CA PRO A 36 32.38 31.03 -46.56
C PRO A 36 33.32 31.20 -45.37
N TYR A 37 33.36 30.19 -44.50
CA TYR A 37 34.29 30.15 -43.38
C TYR A 37 35.18 28.92 -43.43
N THR A 38 36.41 29.06 -42.98
CA THR A 38 37.32 27.92 -42.88
C THR A 38 36.98 27.05 -41.67
N ALA A 39 37.16 25.73 -41.76
CA ALA A 39 36.88 24.81 -40.66
C ALA A 39 37.62 25.18 -39.35
N GLN A 40 38.83 25.73 -39.45
CA GLN A 40 39.56 26.28 -38.28
C GLN A 40 38.85 27.50 -37.66
N GLN A 41 38.40 28.45 -38.48
CA GLN A 41 37.70 29.65 -38.02
C GLN A 41 36.37 29.32 -37.33
N LEU A 42 35.66 28.28 -37.79
CA LEU A 42 34.46 27.80 -37.12
C LEU A 42 34.74 27.19 -35.74
N ARG A 43 35.83 26.43 -35.60
CA ARG A 43 36.21 25.80 -34.31
C ARG A 43 36.60 26.83 -33.26
N GLU A 44 37.32 27.86 -33.68
CA GLU A 44 37.81 28.93 -32.81
C GLU A 44 36.73 30.00 -32.54
N SER A 45 35.58 29.94 -33.22
CA SER A 45 34.50 30.91 -33.05
C SER A 45 33.83 30.79 -31.65
N PRO A 46 33.92 31.84 -30.81
CA PRO A 46 33.33 31.82 -29.47
C PRO A 46 31.80 31.82 -29.50
N THR A 47 31.18 32.42 -30.53
CA THR A 47 29.72 32.44 -30.69
C THR A 47 29.16 31.06 -31.02
N LEU A 48 29.81 30.32 -31.91
CA LEU A 48 29.40 28.96 -32.28
C LEU A 48 29.50 28.01 -31.08
N ASN A 49 30.62 28.05 -30.36
CA ASN A 49 30.81 27.24 -29.15
C ASN A 49 29.77 27.57 -28.07
N ALA A 50 29.48 28.85 -27.82
CA ALA A 50 28.46 29.25 -26.84
C ALA A 50 27.04 28.78 -27.21
N ILE A 51 26.67 28.76 -28.50
CA ILE A 51 25.38 28.24 -28.95
C ILE A 51 25.30 26.73 -28.73
N VAL A 52 26.37 26.01 -29.06
CA VAL A 52 26.47 24.55 -28.89
C VAL A 52 26.42 24.18 -27.40
N ASP A 53 27.15 24.89 -26.54
CA ASP A 53 27.15 24.65 -25.09
C ASP A 53 25.76 24.89 -24.47
N ARG A 54 25.08 25.96 -24.88
CA ARG A 54 23.69 26.22 -24.47
C ARG A 54 22.75 25.10 -24.93
N ALA A 55 22.88 24.63 -26.17
CA ALA A 55 22.07 23.54 -26.70
C ALA A 55 22.28 22.24 -25.91
N TRP A 56 23.53 21.92 -25.54
CA TRP A 56 23.85 20.76 -24.70
C TRP A 56 23.21 20.85 -23.32
N ILE A 57 23.31 22.01 -22.67
CA ILE A 57 22.71 22.24 -21.35
C ILE A 57 21.18 22.06 -21.41
N ILE A 58 20.52 22.67 -22.39
CA ILE A 58 19.07 22.57 -22.56
C ILE A 58 18.65 21.11 -22.80
N LEU A 59 19.40 20.38 -23.63
CA LEU A 59 19.13 18.97 -23.93
C LEU A 59 19.27 18.09 -22.68
N GLN A 60 20.34 18.27 -21.90
CA GLN A 60 20.56 17.53 -20.66
C GLN A 60 19.48 17.80 -19.60
N PHE A 61 19.12 19.07 -19.39
CA PHE A 61 18.06 19.42 -18.45
C PHE A 61 16.70 18.89 -18.89
N SER A 62 16.37 18.98 -20.18
CA SER A 62 15.11 18.45 -20.71
C SER A 62 15.03 16.93 -20.54
N PHE A 63 16.13 16.23 -20.82
CA PHE A 63 16.23 14.78 -20.62
C PHE A 63 16.10 14.39 -19.15
N ALA A 64 16.84 15.05 -18.25
CA ALA A 64 16.78 14.78 -16.81
C ALA A 64 15.37 15.03 -16.24
N PHE A 65 14.73 16.12 -16.66
CA PHE A 65 13.36 16.45 -16.24
C PHE A 65 12.35 15.41 -16.71
N ALA A 66 12.42 15.02 -17.99
CA ALA A 66 11.56 13.97 -18.54
C ALA A 66 11.77 12.62 -17.82
N PHE A 67 13.02 12.25 -17.55
CA PHE A 67 13.38 11.02 -16.84
C PHE A 67 12.79 10.99 -15.42
N ILE A 68 12.87 12.10 -14.68
CA ILE A 68 12.30 12.22 -13.33
C ILE A 68 10.78 12.08 -13.37
N ILE A 69 10.10 12.75 -14.31
CA ILE A 69 8.64 12.67 -14.44
C ILE A 69 8.22 11.24 -14.77
N VAL A 70 8.82 10.62 -15.78
CA VAL A 70 8.46 9.26 -16.22
C VAL A 70 8.69 8.27 -15.09
N THR A 71 9.84 8.34 -14.40
CA THR A 71 10.15 7.47 -13.27
C THR A 71 9.18 7.68 -12.11
N GLY A 72 8.82 8.93 -11.80
CA GLY A 72 7.85 9.27 -10.75
C GLY A 72 6.46 8.73 -11.04
N VAL A 73 5.94 8.96 -12.25
CA VAL A 73 4.64 8.43 -12.70
C VAL A 73 4.64 6.90 -12.70
N MET A 74 5.69 6.27 -13.23
CA MET A 74 5.82 4.81 -13.24
C MET A 74 5.84 4.23 -11.82
N THR A 75 6.56 4.88 -10.91
CA THR A 75 6.59 4.48 -9.49
C THR A 75 5.22 4.62 -8.83
N LEU A 76 4.49 5.70 -9.09
CA LEU A 76 3.13 5.89 -8.58
C LEU A 76 2.17 4.81 -9.10
N ILE A 77 2.21 4.52 -10.39
CA ILE A 77 1.43 3.46 -11.02
C ILE A 77 1.78 2.11 -10.37
N MET A 78 3.06 1.77 -10.28
CA MET A 78 3.51 0.52 -9.64
C MET A 78 3.07 0.40 -8.19
N ARG A 79 3.10 1.49 -7.40
CA ARG A 79 2.59 1.49 -6.02
C ARG A 79 1.09 1.26 -5.97
N TYR A 80 0.32 1.89 -6.86
CA TYR A 80 -1.12 1.67 -6.96
C TYR A 80 -1.45 0.22 -7.33
N PHE A 81 -0.78 -0.32 -8.36
CA PHE A 81 -0.97 -1.69 -8.81
C PHE A 81 -0.53 -2.70 -7.76
N ARG A 82 0.57 -2.46 -7.04
CA ARG A 82 1.02 -3.33 -5.95
C ARG A 82 0.00 -3.36 -4.81
N LYS A 83 -0.52 -2.20 -4.40
CA LYS A 83 -1.55 -2.14 -3.34
C LYS A 83 -2.81 -2.91 -3.74
N LYS A 84 -3.28 -2.71 -4.97
CA LYS A 84 -4.44 -3.42 -5.51
C LYS A 84 -4.18 -4.92 -5.74
N GLY A 85 -2.96 -5.27 -6.12
CA GLY A 85 -2.51 -6.65 -6.29
C GLY A 85 -2.42 -7.39 -4.96
N GLU A 86 -1.91 -6.76 -3.91
CA GLU A 86 -1.91 -7.32 -2.55
C GLU A 86 -3.33 -7.57 -2.04
N GLU A 87 -4.28 -6.69 -2.33
CA GLU A 87 -5.71 -6.91 -2.03
C GLU A 87 -6.33 -8.08 -2.81
N GLN A 88 -5.87 -8.34 -4.05
CA GLN A 88 -6.36 -9.43 -4.91
C GLN A 88 -5.63 -10.78 -4.72
N THR A 89 -4.37 -10.74 -4.28
CA THR A 89 -3.50 -11.92 -4.08
C THR A 89 -3.59 -12.44 -2.65
N ALA A 90 -4.07 -11.64 -1.69
CA ALA A 90 -4.48 -12.16 -0.40
C ALA A 90 -5.48 -13.29 -0.65
N ASP A 91 -5.17 -14.50 -0.17
CA ASP A 91 -6.06 -15.66 -0.25
C ASP A 91 -7.42 -15.27 0.32
N CYS A 92 -8.31 -14.85 -0.56
CA CYS A 92 -9.65 -14.45 -0.21
C CYS A 92 -10.36 -15.76 0.11
N LEU A 93 -10.66 -15.97 1.39
CA LEU A 93 -11.52 -17.07 1.80
C LEU A 93 -12.88 -16.88 1.11
N VAL A 94 -13.07 -17.54 -0.03
CA VAL A 94 -14.28 -17.40 -0.86
C VAL A 94 -15.50 -17.90 -0.09
N ARG A 95 -15.33 -18.92 0.75
CA ARG A 95 -16.37 -19.53 1.59
C ARG A 95 -15.77 -20.37 2.71
N GLY A 96 -16.58 -20.66 3.72
CA GLY A 96 -16.22 -21.57 4.82
C GLY A 96 -15.81 -20.86 6.11
N THR A 97 -15.18 -21.60 7.01
CA THR A 97 -14.83 -21.12 8.35
C THR A 97 -13.49 -20.41 8.33
N ARG A 98 -13.45 -19.19 8.88
CA ARG A 98 -12.20 -18.46 9.13
C ARG A 98 -11.76 -18.69 10.57
N ILE A 99 -10.50 -19.08 10.75
CA ILE A 99 -9.86 -19.11 12.08
C ILE A 99 -9.31 -17.72 12.37
N ALA A 100 -9.66 -17.16 13.51
CA ALA A 100 -9.19 -15.86 13.98
C ALA A 100 -8.66 -15.99 15.40
N THR A 101 -7.74 -15.11 15.78
CA THR A 101 -7.33 -15.00 17.18
C THR A 101 -8.49 -14.45 18.03
N PRO A 102 -8.55 -14.75 19.33
CA PRO A 102 -9.62 -14.26 20.21
C PRO A 102 -9.77 -12.73 20.17
N ASP A 103 -8.65 -12.01 20.16
CA ASP A 103 -8.65 -10.54 20.13
C ASP A 103 -9.17 -9.99 18.79
N ALA A 104 -8.78 -10.61 17.67
CA ALA A 104 -9.28 -10.24 16.36
C ALA A 104 -10.79 -10.50 16.23
N LEU A 105 -11.28 -11.61 16.78
CA LEU A 105 -12.70 -11.93 16.81
C LEU A 105 -13.48 -10.92 17.67
N ALA A 106 -12.99 -10.59 18.87
CA ALA A 106 -13.62 -9.60 19.74
C ALA A 106 -13.65 -8.21 19.10
N ALA A 107 -12.56 -7.79 18.45
CA ALA A 107 -12.49 -6.54 17.71
C ALA A 107 -13.47 -6.51 16.53
N GLN A 108 -13.62 -7.63 15.82
CA GLN A 108 -14.57 -7.77 14.72
C GLN A 108 -16.02 -7.69 15.22
N LEU A 109 -16.39 -8.45 16.27
CA LEU A 109 -17.73 -8.38 16.86
C LEU A 109 -18.08 -6.98 17.36
N LYS A 110 -17.09 -6.26 17.91
CA LYS A 110 -17.24 -4.85 18.33
C LYS A 110 -17.48 -3.94 17.12
N LYS A 111 -16.71 -4.10 16.04
CA LYS A 111 -16.87 -3.33 14.80
C LYS A 111 -18.25 -3.56 14.17
N ASP A 112 -18.73 -4.79 14.20
CA ASP A 112 -20.02 -5.21 13.63
C ASP A 112 -21.21 -4.86 14.55
N LYS A 113 -20.97 -4.23 15.71
CA LYS A 113 -21.97 -3.96 16.77
C LYS A 113 -22.77 -5.21 17.18
N ASN A 114 -22.16 -6.37 17.06
CA ASN A 114 -22.78 -7.67 17.32
C ASN A 114 -22.10 -8.37 18.51
N ILE A 115 -21.71 -7.61 19.53
CA ILE A 115 -20.96 -8.10 20.68
C ILE A 115 -21.92 -8.40 21.84
N SER A 116 -21.80 -9.56 22.47
CA SER A 116 -22.59 -9.88 23.67
C SER A 116 -22.01 -9.21 24.92
N THR A 117 -22.86 -8.97 25.92
CA THR A 117 -22.43 -8.48 27.24
C THR A 117 -21.71 -9.54 28.08
N PHE A 118 -21.84 -10.82 27.75
CA PHE A 118 -21.07 -11.89 28.37
C PHE A 118 -19.60 -11.80 27.95
N SER A 119 -18.71 -11.76 28.93
CA SER A 119 -17.26 -11.86 28.75
C SER A 119 -16.73 -13.15 29.37
N LEU A 120 -15.86 -13.84 28.65
CA LEU A 120 -15.12 -14.99 29.14
C LEU A 120 -13.70 -14.52 29.46
N ASP A 121 -13.41 -14.31 30.75
CA ASP A 121 -12.10 -13.82 31.23
C ASP A 121 -11.64 -12.52 30.56
N GLY A 122 -12.58 -11.58 30.36
CA GLY A 122 -12.32 -10.29 29.71
C GLY A 122 -12.46 -10.32 28.19
N LEU A 123 -12.67 -11.49 27.57
CA LEU A 123 -12.86 -11.63 26.13
C LEU A 123 -14.33 -11.77 25.76
N HIS A 124 -14.80 -10.89 24.87
CA HIS A 124 -16.17 -10.93 24.33
C HIS A 124 -16.18 -11.71 23.02
N LEU A 125 -16.37 -13.03 23.12
CA LEU A 125 -16.24 -13.95 21.98
C LEU A 125 -17.57 -14.40 21.39
N LEU A 126 -18.69 -14.07 22.05
CA LEU A 126 -20.03 -14.49 21.62
C LEU A 126 -20.76 -13.33 20.93
N PRO A 127 -21.55 -13.64 19.88
CA PRO A 127 -22.35 -12.64 19.20
C PRO A 127 -23.49 -12.15 20.10
N ASN A 128 -24.06 -10.99 19.77
CA ASN A 128 -25.26 -10.52 20.45
C ASN A 128 -26.40 -11.55 20.28
N ASN A 129 -27.25 -11.66 21.31
CA ASN A 129 -28.35 -12.64 21.36
C ASN A 129 -27.93 -14.11 21.19
N PHE A 130 -26.69 -14.49 21.55
CA PHE A 130 -26.30 -15.90 21.56
C PHE A 130 -27.16 -16.75 22.51
N GLU A 131 -27.73 -16.13 23.54
CA GLU A 131 -28.56 -16.76 24.58
C GLU A 131 -29.74 -17.53 24.01
N VAL A 132 -30.33 -17.05 22.91
CA VAL A 132 -31.48 -17.68 22.24
C VAL A 132 -31.09 -18.68 21.15
N ARG A 133 -29.79 -18.91 20.93
CA ARG A 133 -29.28 -19.78 19.84
C ARG A 133 -28.81 -21.16 20.30
N HIS A 134 -28.94 -21.46 21.60
CA HIS A 134 -28.34 -22.62 22.27
C HIS A 134 -26.81 -22.66 22.16
N ILE A 135 -26.16 -23.29 23.15
CA ILE A 135 -24.70 -23.42 23.19
C ILE A 135 -24.36 -24.88 23.44
N TYR A 136 -23.48 -25.41 22.60
CA TYR A 136 -22.85 -26.70 22.82
C TYR A 136 -21.42 -26.51 23.33
N MET A 137 -21.09 -27.14 24.45
CA MET A 137 -19.73 -27.12 25.03
C MET A 137 -19.11 -28.52 24.94
N GLY A 138 -18.28 -28.74 23.93
CA GLY A 138 -17.53 -29.99 23.75
C GLY A 138 -16.16 -29.95 24.45
N GLY A 139 -15.69 -31.12 24.92
CA GLY A 139 -14.33 -31.28 25.45
C GLY A 139 -14.20 -32.53 26.33
N SER A 140 -12.98 -33.04 26.51
CA SER A 140 -12.69 -34.19 27.39
C SER A 140 -12.89 -33.87 28.87
N THR A 141 -12.85 -34.88 29.75
CA THR A 141 -12.84 -34.66 31.20
C THR A 141 -11.64 -33.80 31.60
N GLY A 142 -11.83 -32.85 32.51
CA GLY A 142 -10.77 -31.94 32.97
C GLY A 142 -10.52 -30.70 32.10
N THR A 143 -11.12 -30.57 30.91
CA THR A 143 -10.91 -29.43 29.98
C THR A 143 -11.56 -28.10 30.41
N GLY A 144 -12.20 -28.05 31.58
CA GLY A 144 -12.76 -26.80 32.11
C GLY A 144 -14.23 -26.51 31.75
N LYS A 145 -14.98 -27.44 31.14
CA LYS A 145 -16.42 -27.26 30.87
C LYS A 145 -17.22 -26.76 32.09
N THR A 146 -17.02 -27.37 33.26
CA THR A 146 -17.69 -26.94 34.51
C THR A 146 -17.28 -25.52 34.93
N VAL A 147 -16.04 -25.10 34.66
CA VAL A 147 -15.57 -23.73 34.93
C VAL A 147 -16.29 -22.73 34.02
N MET A 148 -16.45 -23.05 32.73
CA MET A 148 -17.21 -22.24 31.79
C MET A 148 -18.68 -22.10 32.22
N ILE A 149 -19.35 -23.20 32.57
CA ILE A 149 -20.74 -23.18 33.04
C ILE A 149 -20.88 -22.28 34.28
N ARG A 150 -19.95 -22.35 35.24
CA ARG A 150 -19.97 -21.46 36.42
C ARG A 150 -19.80 -19.98 36.08
N LYS A 151 -19.04 -19.63 35.03
CA LYS A 151 -18.92 -18.25 34.55
C LYS A 151 -20.23 -17.78 33.93
N LEU A 152 -20.84 -18.62 33.10
CA LEU A 152 -22.14 -18.33 32.48
C LEU A 152 -23.24 -18.16 33.54
N LEU A 153 -23.33 -19.06 34.53
CA LEU A 153 -24.33 -18.98 35.60
C LEU A 153 -24.17 -17.73 36.49
N ARG A 154 -22.93 -17.30 36.75
CA ARG A 154 -22.69 -16.02 37.46
C ARG A 154 -23.27 -14.86 36.67
N TRP A 155 -22.97 -14.80 35.37
CA TRP A 155 -23.49 -13.74 34.51
C TRP A 155 -25.02 -13.75 34.39
N ILE A 156 -25.65 -14.92 34.30
CA ILE A 156 -27.12 -15.06 34.33
C ILE A 156 -27.68 -14.52 35.67
N ARG A 157 -27.06 -14.91 36.80
CA ARG A 157 -27.49 -14.46 38.13
C ARG A 157 -27.32 -12.95 38.31
N ASP A 158 -26.21 -12.38 37.85
CA ASP A 158 -25.93 -10.94 37.96
C ASP A 158 -26.95 -10.10 37.18
N ARG A 159 -27.56 -10.68 36.13
CA ARG A 159 -28.69 -10.08 35.40
C ARG A 159 -30.05 -10.27 36.06
N GLY A 160 -30.14 -11.12 37.09
CA GLY A 160 -31.41 -11.49 37.73
C GLY A 160 -32.22 -12.52 36.93
N ASP A 161 -31.62 -13.17 35.95
CA ASP A 161 -32.31 -14.15 35.11
C ASP A 161 -32.44 -15.51 35.81
N LYS A 162 -33.47 -16.26 35.42
CA LYS A 162 -33.72 -17.60 35.95
C LYS A 162 -33.00 -18.66 35.11
N ALA A 163 -32.40 -19.64 35.78
CA ALA A 163 -31.81 -20.82 35.14
C ALA A 163 -32.33 -22.10 35.81
N VAL A 164 -32.63 -23.11 34.99
CA VAL A 164 -32.92 -24.47 35.45
C VAL A 164 -31.69 -25.32 35.15
N ILE A 165 -31.15 -25.97 36.17
CA ILE A 165 -29.90 -26.73 36.07
C ILE A 165 -30.15 -28.17 36.46
N TYR A 166 -29.86 -29.10 35.55
CA TYR A 166 -29.81 -30.51 35.87
C TYR A 166 -28.44 -30.87 36.46
N ASP A 167 -28.35 -30.84 37.80
CA ASP A 167 -27.09 -31.01 38.55
C ASP A 167 -26.99 -32.38 39.23
N LYS A 168 -26.73 -33.44 38.45
CA LYS A 168 -26.58 -34.80 38.99
C LYS A 168 -25.48 -34.93 40.06
N GLY A 169 -24.45 -34.09 40.00
CA GLY A 169 -23.29 -34.14 40.89
C GLY A 169 -23.33 -33.14 42.06
N CYS A 170 -24.46 -32.46 42.29
CA CYS A 170 -24.62 -31.41 43.30
C CYS A 170 -23.48 -30.35 43.30
N THR A 171 -22.86 -30.13 42.14
CA THR A 171 -21.65 -29.33 41.96
C THR A 171 -21.95 -27.83 41.83
N PHE A 172 -23.17 -27.50 41.41
CA PHE A 172 -23.67 -26.13 41.27
C PHE A 172 -24.52 -25.72 42.46
N VAL A 173 -25.30 -26.66 43.03
CA VAL A 173 -26.09 -26.40 44.26
C VAL A 173 -25.19 -25.83 45.36
N SER A 174 -24.06 -26.46 45.66
CA SER A 174 -23.12 -25.99 46.70
C SER A 174 -22.55 -24.58 46.50
N ARG A 175 -22.63 -24.02 45.27
CA ARG A 175 -22.06 -22.70 44.95
C ARG A 175 -23.09 -21.61 44.68
N PHE A 176 -24.25 -21.98 44.17
CA PHE A 176 -25.26 -21.03 43.70
C PHE A 176 -26.55 -21.06 44.50
N TYR A 177 -26.80 -22.13 45.27
CA TYR A 177 -27.94 -22.18 46.16
C TYR A 177 -27.72 -21.24 47.34
N ASN A 178 -28.69 -20.35 47.57
CA ASN A 178 -28.75 -19.51 48.74
C ASN A 178 -30.14 -19.66 49.36
N PRO A 179 -30.28 -20.29 50.55
CA PRO A 179 -31.59 -20.51 51.16
C PRO A 179 -32.28 -19.21 51.64
N ALA A 180 -31.55 -18.09 51.72
CA ALA A 180 -32.10 -16.79 52.15
C ALA A 180 -32.76 -15.99 51.02
N THR A 181 -32.70 -16.49 49.78
CA THR A 181 -33.27 -15.87 48.56
C THR A 181 -34.02 -16.93 47.77
#